data_AF-A0A704GVP2-F1
#
_entry.id   AF-A0A704GVP2-F1
#
_cell.length_a   1.000
_cell.length_b   1.000
_cell.length_c   1.000
_cell.angle_alpha   90.00
_cell.angle_beta   90.00
_cell.angle_gamma   90.00
#
_symmetry.space_group_name_H-M   'P 1'
#
loop_
_entity.id
_entity.type
_entity.pdbx_description
1 polymer ?
#
loop_
_entity_poly.entity_id
_entity_poly.type
_entity_poly.pdbx_seq_one_letter_code
_entity_poly.pdbx_strand_id
1 'polypeptide(L)'
;SGRYSWNLYQLIKSRLLDKSGAFSIKLDELMIELNSRVNLEFKDYKKSVIGRSIDEIVEKTEIKSIKCVNAERQGRRVSKVRFEIEMR
;
A
#
# COMPACT_ATOMS: atom_id res chain seq x y z
N SER A 1 -7.20 8.07 13.92
CA SER A 1 -6.81 7.73 12.54
C SER A 1 -5.37 7.29 12.55
N GLY A 2 -5.03 6.15 11.95
CA GLY A 2 -3.66 5.65 11.87
C GLY A 2 -2.75 6.59 11.09
N ARG A 3 -1.50 6.74 11.53
CA ARG A 3 -0.52 7.67 10.95
C ARG A 3 -0.29 7.47 9.44
N TYR A 4 -0.48 6.25 8.94
CA TYR A 4 -0.13 5.84 7.58
C TYR A 4 -1.34 5.61 6.66
N SER A 5 -2.52 5.37 7.24
CA SER A 5 -3.74 5.03 6.49
C SER A 5 -4.22 6.17 5.60
N TRP A 6 -4.12 7.41 6.08
CA TRP A 6 -4.48 8.58 5.27
C TRP A 6 -3.57 8.73 4.04
N ASN A 7 -2.25 8.65 4.21
CA ASN A 7 -1.31 8.76 3.09
C ASN A 7 -1.50 7.63 2.08
N LEU A 8 -1.72 6.40 2.56
CA LEU A 8 -1.99 5.26 1.68
C LEU A 8 -3.29 5.45 0.90
N TYR A 9 -4.34 5.96 1.55
CA TYR A 9 -5.60 6.27 0.88
C TYR A 9 -5.45 7.35 -0.21
N GLN A 10 -4.75 8.44 0.09
CA GLN A 10 -4.45 9.50 -0.89
C GLN A 10 -3.67 8.97 -2.09
N LEU A 11 -2.65 8.12 -1.83
CA LEU A 11 -1.90 7.44 -2.89
C LEU A 11 -2.80 6.53 -3.74
N ILE A 12 -3.71 5.75 -3.12
CA ILE A 12 -4.65 4.91 -3.87
C ILE A 12 -5.56 5.76 -4.76
N LYS A 13 -6.13 6.84 -4.22
CA LYS A 13 -7.04 7.73 -4.97
C LYS A 13 -6.34 8.40 -6.15
N SER A 14 -5.08 8.84 -5.99
CA SER A 14 -4.32 9.45 -7.08
C SER A 14 -3.97 8.46 -8.20
N ARG A 15 -3.77 7.18 -7.86
CA ARG A 15 -3.44 6.12 -8.82
C ARG A 15 -4.64 5.44 -9.46
N LEU A 16 -5.83 5.56 -8.86
CA LEU A 16 -7.08 5.03 -9.41
C LEU A 16 -7.74 5.91 -10.48
N LEU A 17 -7.13 7.05 -10.83
CA LEU A 17 -7.60 7.91 -11.92
C LEU A 17 -7.71 7.15 -13.26
N ASP A 18 -6.92 6.09 -13.43
CA ASP A 18 -6.86 5.28 -14.66
C ASP A 18 -7.84 4.09 -14.68
N LYS A 19 -8.75 3.97 -13.70
CA LYS A 19 -9.80 2.92 -13.58
C LYS A 19 -9.32 1.45 -13.58
N SER A 20 -8.02 1.17 -13.54
CA SER A 20 -7.47 -0.18 -13.63
C SER A 20 -7.67 -1.04 -12.37
N GLY A 21 -8.23 -0.48 -11.29
CA GLY A 21 -8.38 -1.17 -10.00
C GLY A 21 -7.05 -1.68 -9.43
N ALA A 22 -5.91 -1.30 -9.99
CA ALA A 22 -4.62 -1.79 -9.56
C ALA A 22 -3.49 -0.87 -10.03
N PHE A 23 -2.48 -0.70 -9.18
CA PHE A 23 -1.25 0.01 -9.53
C PHE A 23 -0.05 -0.66 -8.88
N SER A 24 1.14 -0.43 -9.44
CA SER A 24 2.39 -0.90 -8.85
C SER A 24 3.27 0.29 -8.47
N ILE A 25 3.99 0.18 -7.37
CA ILE A 25 4.90 1.22 -6.85
C ILE A 25 6.16 0.54 -6.30
N LYS A 26 7.31 1.20 -6.44
CA LYS A 26 8.53 0.69 -5.81
C LYS A 26 8.42 0.79 -4.29
N LEU A 27 9.08 -0.11 -3.59
CA LEU A 27 8.97 -0.19 -2.14
C LEU A 27 9.56 1.05 -1.45
N ASP A 28 10.68 1.58 -1.95
CA ASP A 28 11.30 2.81 -1.48
C ASP A 28 10.41 4.04 -1.69
N GLU A 29 9.81 4.16 -2.89
CA GLU A 29 8.82 5.20 -3.20
C GLU A 29 7.62 5.12 -2.25
N LEU A 30 7.07 3.92 -2.03
CA LEU A 30 5.96 3.71 -1.09
C LEU A 30 6.33 4.15 0.34
N MET A 31 7.54 3.81 0.81
CA MET A 31 7.99 4.23 2.14
C MET A 31 8.11 5.75 2.29
N ILE A 32 8.45 6.45 1.20
CA ILE A 32 8.49 7.91 1.17
C ILE A 32 7.07 8.48 1.23
N GLU A 33 6.15 7.99 0.37
CA GLU A 33 4.74 8.41 0.34
C GLU A 33 4.05 8.23 1.69
N LEU A 34 4.30 7.11 2.36
CA LEU A 34 3.74 6.81 3.67
C LEU A 34 4.47 7.52 4.82
N ASN A 35 5.53 8.28 4.55
CA ASN A 35 6.41 8.87 5.55
C ASN A 35 6.83 7.84 6.64
N SER A 36 7.18 6.64 6.17
CA SER A 36 7.40 5.46 7.01
C SER A 36 8.79 4.88 6.74
N ARG A 37 9.83 5.72 6.71
CA ARG A 37 11.21 5.24 6.63
C ARG A 37 11.54 4.47 7.91
N VAL A 38 11.25 3.17 7.90
CA VAL A 38 11.55 2.25 8.99
C VAL A 38 12.55 1.23 8.49
N ASN A 39 13.58 0.95 9.29
CA ASN A 39 14.59 -0.06 8.99
C ASN A 39 14.05 -1.46 9.36
N LEU A 40 12.94 -1.86 8.73
CA LEU A 40 12.26 -3.14 8.97
C LEU A 40 12.41 -4.04 7.74
N GLU A 41 12.44 -5.36 7.98
CA GLU A 41 12.24 -6.30 6.89
C GLU A 41 10.86 -6.11 6.26
N PHE A 42 10.76 -6.35 4.95
CA PHE A 42 9.51 -6.12 4.22
C PHE A 42 8.32 -6.90 4.79
N LYS A 43 8.55 -8.10 5.34
CA LYS A 43 7.49 -8.91 5.97
C LYS A 43 6.85 -8.18 7.16
N ASP A 44 7.67 -7.61 8.03
CA ASP A 44 7.22 -6.87 9.21
C ASP A 44 6.62 -5.53 8.82
N TYR A 45 7.23 -4.84 7.86
CA TYR A 45 6.69 -3.61 7.28
C TYR A 45 5.29 -3.82 6.68
N LYS A 46 5.11 -4.90 5.91
CA LYS A 46 3.83 -5.26 5.31
C LYS A 46 2.75 -5.51 6.37
N LYS A 47 3.07 -6.21 7.46
CA LYS A 47 2.11 -6.49 8.53
C LYS A 47 1.79 -5.24 9.37
N SER A 48 2.80 -4.49 9.75
CA SER A 48 2.67 -3.39 10.72
C SER A 48 2.17 -2.08 10.12
N VAL A 49 2.64 -1.73 8.92
CA VAL A 49 2.33 -0.46 8.25
C VAL A 49 1.22 -0.68 7.23
N ILE A 50 1.47 -1.54 6.23
CA ILE A 50 0.54 -1.70 5.11
C ILE A 50 -0.77 -2.36 5.56
N GLY A 51 -0.69 -3.49 6.27
CA GLY A 51 -1.86 -4.27 6.71
C GLY A 51 -2.81 -3.44 7.58
N ARG A 52 -2.28 -2.83 8.65
CA ARG A 52 -3.08 -1.96 9.53
C ARG A 52 -3.69 -0.76 8.80
N SER A 53 -2.96 -0.22 7.82
CA SER A 53 -3.47 0.89 7.02
C SER A 53 -4.61 0.44 6.10
N ILE A 54 -4.49 -0.73 5.48
CA ILE A 54 -5.54 -1.34 4.66
C ILE A 54 -6.80 -1.59 5.49
N ASP A 55 -6.66 -2.21 6.67
CA ASP A 55 -7.80 -2.53 7.53
C ASP A 55 -8.61 -1.27 7.87
N GLU A 56 -7.92 -0.19 8.26
CA GLU A 56 -8.57 1.09 8.58
C GLU A 56 -9.21 1.76 7.35
N ILE A 57 -8.59 1.67 6.18
CA ILE A 57 -9.15 2.23 4.94
C ILE A 57 -10.43 1.49 4.53
N VAL A 58 -10.40 0.16 4.56
CA VAL A 58 -11.56 -0.67 4.18
C VAL A 58 -12.73 -0.45 5.13
N GLU A 59 -12.45 -0.27 6.43
CA GLU A 59 -13.46 0.01 7.46
C GLU A 59 -14.11 1.39 7.25
N LYS A 60 -13.34 2.41 6.85
CA LYS A 60 -13.76 3.83 6.94
C LYS A 60 -14.01 4.55 5.62
N THR A 61 -13.76 3.89 4.48
CA THR A 61 -13.87 4.53 3.16
C THR A 61 -14.78 3.73 2.22
N GLU A 62 -14.98 4.25 1.01
CA GLU A 62 -15.74 3.63 -0.07
C GLU A 62 -15.04 2.40 -0.70
N ILE A 63 -13.82 2.11 -0.28
CA ILE A 63 -13.06 0.97 -0.78
C ILE A 63 -13.60 -0.30 -0.13
N LYS A 64 -13.91 -1.31 -0.95
CA LYS A 64 -14.41 -2.62 -0.51
C LYS A 64 -13.27 -3.53 -0.09
N SER A 65 -12.19 -3.58 -0.87
CA SER A 65 -11.03 -4.41 -0.55
C SER A 65 -9.74 -3.84 -1.14
N ILE A 66 -8.62 -4.07 -0.44
CA ILE A 66 -7.27 -3.75 -0.92
C ILE A 66 -6.37 -4.97 -0.67
N LYS A 67 -5.71 -5.46 -1.72
CA LYS A 67 -4.65 -6.46 -1.60
C LYS A 67 -3.31 -5.82 -1.94
N CYS A 68 -2.29 -6.12 -1.14
CA CYS A 68 -0.90 -5.76 -1.43
C CYS A 68 -0.11 -7.04 -1.74
N VAL A 69 0.35 -7.19 -2.97
CA VAL A 69 1.10 -8.36 -3.43
C VAL A 69 2.51 -7.97 -3.87
N ASN A 70 3.42 -8.93 -3.83
CA ASN A 70 4.79 -8.71 -4.30
C ASN A 70 4.77 -8.70 -5.83
N ALA A 71 5.19 -7.59 -6.44
CA ALA A 71 5.24 -7.47 -7.90
C ALA A 71 6.62 -7.82 -8.46
N GLU A 72 7.68 -7.43 -7.75
CA GLU A 72 9.05 -7.64 -8.21
C GLU A 72 10.00 -7.88 -7.03
N ARG A 73 11.06 -8.64 -7.28
CA ARG A 73 12.14 -8.90 -6.33
C ARG A 73 13.48 -8.55 -6.96
N GLN A 74 14.37 -7.96 -6.17
CA GLN A 74 15.78 -7.80 -6.49
C GLN A 74 16.58 -8.73 -5.56
N GLY A 75 17.02 -9.86 -6.10
CA GLY A 75 17.58 -10.96 -5.30
C GLY A 75 16.55 -11.50 -4.29
N ARG A 76 16.90 -11.46 -3.00
CA ARG A 76 16.01 -11.91 -1.92
C ARG A 76 15.04 -10.84 -1.41
N ARG A 77 15.19 -9.58 -1.83
CA ARG A 77 14.41 -8.44 -1.33
C ARG A 77 13.26 -8.11 -2.29
N VAL A 78 12.10 -7.73 -1.74
CA VAL A 78 11.00 -7.17 -2.53
C VAL A 78 11.39 -5.75 -2.95
N SER A 79 11.38 -5.47 -4.25
CA SER A 79 11.69 -4.15 -4.82
C SER A 79 10.43 -3.38 -5.22
N LYS A 80 9.37 -4.08 -5.60
CA LYS A 80 8.10 -3.48 -6.05
C LYS A 80 6.91 -4.24 -5.49
N VAL A 81 5.86 -3.49 -5.15
CA VAL A 81 4.58 -4.04 -4.73
C VAL A 81 3.48 -3.62 -5.70
N ARG A 82 2.45 -4.44 -5.81
CA ARG A 82 1.22 -4.14 -6.53
C ARG A 82 0.06 -4.07 -5.54
N PHE A 83 -0.71 -3.00 -5.65
CA PHE A 83 -1.99 -2.87 -4.98
C PHE A 83 -3.10 -3.25 -5.95
N GLU A 84 -4.05 -4.04 -5.48
CA GLU A 84 -5.29 -4.39 -6.17
C GLU A 84 -6.43 -3.88 -5.30
N ILE A 85 -7.33 -3.08 -5.87
CA ILE A 85 -8.36 -2.32 -5.18
C ILE A 85 -9.71 -2.64 -5.83
N GLU A 86 -10.66 -2.99 -4.98
CA GLU A 86 -12.07 -3.15 -5.33
C GLU A 86 -12.87 -2.03 -4.66
N MET A 87 -13.65 -1.29 -5.46
CA MET A 87 -14.55 -0.26 -4.96
C MET A 87 -15.91 -0.87 -4.58
N ARG A 88 -16.67 -0.21 -3.71
CA ARG A 88 -18.05 -0.59 -3.40
C ARG A 88 -19.02 -0.26 -4.53
#